data_AF-A0A7C3ES50-F1
#
_entry.id   AF-A0A7C3ES50-F1
#
_cell.length_a   1.000
_cell.length_b   1.000
_cell.length_c   1.000
_cell.angle_alpha   90.00
_cell.angle_beta   90.00
_cell.angle_gamma   90.00
#
_symmetry.space_group_name_H-M   'P 1'
#
loop_
_entity.id
_entity.type
_entity.pdbx_description
1 polymer ?
#
loop_
_entity_poly.entity_id
_entity_poly.type
_entity_poly.pdbx_seq_one_letter_code
_entity_poly.pdbx_strand_id
1 'polypeptide(L)'
;MRSFAEERRSGTLELLLTLPVSDLQVVLAKWAAAMLIVTALLGLLFPFVVALGGLAPLPWAPAVAGFAGLWLLGAGFVAAGICVSALTASQVVASAATYGLLVWSWLLTWNEAAASEWWLQVFRRVSLFDRFESFARGLVRLGDVVFLVEFCVLLLFLAVKVLGARQWRGR
;
A
#
# COMPACT_ATOMS: atom_id res chain seq x y z
N MET A 1 6.71 10.35 -0.40
CA MET A 1 7.67 9.23 -0.53
C MET A 1 8.88 9.67 -1.34
N ARG A 2 10.09 9.60 -0.76
CA ARG A 2 11.37 9.71 -1.48
C ARG A 2 11.73 8.34 -2.05
N SER A 3 11.11 7.97 -3.16
CA SER A 3 11.46 6.75 -3.92
C SER A 3 11.91 7.18 -5.32
N PHE A 4 11.35 6.60 -6.38
CA PHE A 4 11.71 6.91 -7.76
C PHE A 4 11.56 8.38 -8.17
N ALA A 5 10.62 9.13 -7.58
CA ALA A 5 10.43 10.54 -7.89
C ALA A 5 11.61 11.40 -7.43
N GLU A 6 12.17 11.10 -6.24
CA GLU A 6 13.34 11.84 -5.74
C GLU A 6 14.60 11.42 -6.49
N GLU A 7 14.77 10.13 -6.79
CA GLU A 7 15.92 9.65 -7.59
C GLU A 7 15.94 10.22 -9.00
N ARG A 8 14.75 10.42 -9.59
CA ARG A 8 14.64 11.11 -10.89
C ARG A 8 14.99 12.58 -10.76
N ARG A 9 14.57 13.23 -9.67
CA ARG A 9 14.89 14.64 -9.40
C ARG A 9 16.37 14.85 -9.12
N SER A 10 17.05 13.90 -8.47
CA SER A 10 18.49 13.96 -8.19
C SER A 10 19.37 13.41 -9.31
N GLY A 11 18.80 12.90 -10.41
CA GLY A 11 19.55 12.30 -11.52
C GLY A 11 20.20 10.95 -11.21
N THR A 12 20.03 10.41 -10.00
CA THR A 12 20.62 9.13 -9.58
C THR A 12 19.88 7.92 -10.15
N LEU A 13 18.67 8.13 -10.69
CA LEU A 13 17.91 7.06 -11.33
C LEU A 13 18.63 6.48 -12.55
N GLU A 14 19.33 7.28 -13.33
CA GLU A 14 20.08 6.82 -14.51
C GLU A 14 21.23 5.89 -14.11
N LEU A 15 21.99 6.29 -13.08
CA LEU A 15 23.04 5.46 -12.47
C LEU A 15 22.51 4.11 -11.96
N LEU A 16 21.30 4.10 -11.39
CA LEU A 16 20.71 2.88 -10.87
C LEU A 16 20.26 1.92 -11.99
N LEU A 17 19.83 2.46 -13.12
CA LEU A 17 19.39 1.68 -14.29
C LEU A 17 20.53 1.21 -15.18
N THR A 18 21.73 1.77 -15.06
CA THR A 18 22.93 1.26 -15.76
C THR A 18 23.58 0.07 -15.05
N LEU A 19 23.20 -0.19 -13.79
CA LEU A 19 23.64 -1.38 -13.07
C LEU A 19 22.99 -2.65 -13.66
N PRO A 20 23.65 -3.80 -13.60
CA PRO A 20 23.13 -5.08 -14.10
C PRO A 20 22.06 -5.67 -13.15
N VAL A 21 21.04 -4.88 -12.82
CA VAL A 21 19.96 -5.22 -11.90
C VAL A 21 18.65 -5.05 -12.64
N SER A 22 17.74 -6.02 -12.50
CA SER A 22 16.43 -5.94 -13.16
C SER A 22 15.51 -4.90 -12.51
N ASP A 23 14.66 -4.25 -13.29
CA ASP A 23 13.63 -3.32 -12.77
C ASP A 23 12.76 -3.96 -11.69
N LEU A 24 12.46 -5.25 -11.83
CA LEU A 24 11.72 -6.03 -10.84
C LEU A 24 12.45 -6.09 -9.50
N GLN A 25 13.75 -6.39 -9.50
CA GLN A 25 14.56 -6.42 -8.28
C GLN A 25 14.60 -5.05 -7.61
N VAL A 26 14.73 -3.96 -8.39
CA VAL A 26 14.73 -2.60 -7.85
C VAL A 26 13.40 -2.26 -7.17
N VAL A 27 12.27 -2.55 -7.84
CA VAL A 27 10.93 -2.28 -7.31
C VAL A 27 10.67 -3.10 -6.05
N LEU A 28 10.96 -4.40 -6.07
CA LEU A 28 10.77 -5.29 -4.92
C LEU A 28 11.67 -4.91 -3.74
N ALA A 29 12.93 -4.54 -3.98
CA ALA A 29 13.85 -4.11 -2.93
C ALA A 29 13.35 -2.84 -2.24
N LYS A 30 12.88 -1.85 -3.01
CA LYS A 30 12.32 -0.60 -2.45
C LYS A 30 11.03 -0.85 -1.68
N TRP A 31 10.16 -1.71 -2.20
CA TRP A 31 8.95 -2.11 -1.49
C TRP A 31 9.27 -2.84 -0.20
N ALA A 32 10.18 -3.81 -0.22
CA ALA A 32 10.61 -4.54 0.98
C ALA A 32 11.25 -3.61 2.02
N ALA A 33 12.10 -2.67 1.60
CA ALA A 33 12.71 -1.68 2.48
C ALA A 33 11.65 -0.80 3.20
N ALA A 34 10.63 -0.35 2.47
CA ALA A 34 9.53 0.39 3.08
C ALA A 34 8.65 -0.50 3.98
N MET A 35 8.47 -1.77 3.62
CA MET A 35 7.72 -2.74 4.44
C MET A 35 8.44 -3.11 5.73
N LEU A 36 9.77 -3.06 5.78
CA LEU A 36 10.51 -3.18 7.03
C LEU A 36 10.16 -2.05 8.00
N ILE A 37 10.00 -0.82 7.51
CA ILE A 37 9.57 0.31 8.34
C ILE A 37 8.15 0.06 8.87
N VAL A 38 7.22 -0.36 8.01
CA VAL A 38 5.85 -0.71 8.43
C VAL A 38 5.87 -1.81 9.50
N THR A 39 6.65 -2.87 9.27
CA THR A 39 6.78 -3.99 10.20
C THR A 39 7.40 -3.56 11.52
N ALA A 40 8.41 -2.68 11.50
CA ALA A 40 9.04 -2.14 12.70
C ALA A 40 8.07 -1.27 13.51
N LEU A 41 7.27 -0.42 12.84
CA LEU A 41 6.26 0.41 13.49
C LEU A 41 5.15 -0.44 14.14
N LEU A 42 4.65 -1.45 13.43
CA LEU A 42 3.67 -2.39 13.99
C LEU A 42 4.28 -3.23 15.11
N GLY A 43 5.52 -3.66 14.97
CA GLY A 43 6.26 -4.38 16.01
C GLY A 43 6.48 -3.53 17.26
N LEU A 44 6.69 -2.23 17.12
CA LEU A 44 6.79 -1.29 18.24
C LEU A 44 5.43 -1.05 18.91
N LEU A 45 4.34 -1.10 18.15
CA LEU A 45 2.97 -0.95 18.66
C LEU A 45 2.49 -2.21 19.42
N PHE A 46 2.92 -3.40 18.99
CA PHE A 46 2.44 -4.67 19.54
C PHE A 46 2.62 -4.83 21.07
N PRO A 47 3.77 -4.48 21.68
CA PRO A 47 3.94 -4.50 23.14
C PRO A 47 2.91 -3.68 23.91
N PHE A 48 2.46 -2.54 23.37
CA PHE A 48 1.43 -1.72 24.02
C PHE A 48 0.09 -2.45 24.08
N VAL A 49 -0.27 -3.17 23.01
CA VAL A 49 -1.50 -3.98 22.97
C VAL A 49 -1.41 -5.16 23.94
N VAL A 50 -0.23 -5.78 24.05
CA VAL A 50 0.01 -6.84 25.04
C VAL A 50 -0.10 -6.31 26.47
N ALA A 51 0.49 -5.14 26.75
CA ALA A 51 0.40 -4.50 28.06
C ALA A 51 -1.06 -4.17 28.44
N LEU A 52 -1.87 -3.69 27.48
CA LEU A 52 -3.30 -3.46 27.68
C LEU A 52 -4.06 -4.75 27.98
N GLY A 53 -3.74 -5.86 27.30
CA GLY A 53 -4.33 -7.18 27.59
C GLY A 53 -4.00 -7.73 28.98
N GLY A 54 -2.92 -7.25 29.61
CA GLY A 54 -2.61 -7.55 31.01
C GLY A 54 -3.39 -6.69 32.02
N LEU A 55 -3.88 -5.52 31.62
CA LEU A 55 -4.62 -4.57 32.47
C LEU A 55 -6.13 -4.77 32.39
N ALA A 56 -6.64 -5.23 31.23
CA ALA A 56 -8.06 -5.43 30.98
C ALA A 56 -8.29 -6.65 30.08
N PRO A 57 -9.45 -7.34 30.19
CA PRO A 57 -9.78 -8.44 29.30
C PRO A 57 -9.90 -7.93 27.86
N LEU A 58 -8.89 -8.24 27.05
CA LEU A 58 -8.81 -7.82 25.65
C LEU A 58 -9.22 -8.99 24.73
N PRO A 59 -10.12 -8.77 23.75
CA PRO A 59 -10.40 -9.77 22.73
C PRO A 59 -9.18 -9.91 21.79
N TRP A 60 -8.39 -10.96 22.01
CA TRP A 60 -7.15 -11.21 21.27
C TRP A 60 -7.36 -11.49 19.77
N ALA A 61 -8.48 -12.11 19.39
CA ALA A 61 -8.75 -12.43 17.99
C ALA A 61 -8.85 -11.16 17.10
N PRO A 62 -9.70 -10.17 17.42
CA PRO A 62 -9.69 -8.85 16.77
C PRO A 62 -8.33 -8.14 16.81
N ALA A 63 -7.60 -8.22 17.93
CA ALA A 63 -6.30 -7.59 18.04
C ALA A 63 -5.31 -8.16 17.02
N VAL A 64 -5.09 -9.48 17.03
CA VAL A 64 -4.13 -10.14 16.13
C VAL A 64 -4.56 -10.02 14.66
N ALA A 65 -5.86 -10.21 14.37
CA ALA A 65 -6.39 -10.04 13.02
C ALA A 65 -6.20 -8.59 12.52
N GLY A 66 -6.43 -7.60 13.39
CA GLY A 66 -6.22 -6.19 13.09
C GLY A 66 -4.77 -5.88 12.73
N PHE A 67 -3.78 -6.44 13.44
CA PHE A 67 -2.36 -6.29 13.08
C PHE A 67 -2.04 -6.91 11.72
N ALA A 68 -2.56 -8.10 11.43
CA ALA A 68 -2.39 -8.74 10.12
C ALA A 68 -3.03 -7.91 9.00
N GLY A 69 -4.25 -7.39 9.24
CA GLY A 69 -4.96 -6.51 8.32
C GLY A 69 -4.21 -5.20 8.07
N LEU A 70 -3.67 -4.57 9.13
CA LEU A 70 -2.85 -3.35 9.01
C LEU A 70 -1.57 -3.59 8.23
N TRP A 71 -0.92 -4.75 8.43
CA TRP A 71 0.28 -5.11 7.68
C TRP A 71 -0.01 -5.28 6.18
N LEU A 72 -1.10 -5.98 5.83
CA LEU A 72 -1.55 -6.14 4.43
C LEU A 72 -2.05 -4.83 3.81
N LEU A 73 -2.76 -4.00 4.56
CA LEU A 73 -3.20 -2.69 4.09
C LEU A 73 -1.98 -1.77 3.85
N GLY A 74 -1.02 -1.78 4.77
CA GLY A 74 0.26 -1.08 4.65
C GLY A 74 1.03 -1.54 3.41
N ALA A 75 1.03 -2.85 3.10
CA ALA A 75 1.58 -3.40 1.87
C ALA A 75 1.01 -2.73 0.61
N GLY A 76 -0.32 -2.59 0.57
CA GLY A 76 -1.03 -1.96 -0.54
C GLY A 76 -0.71 -0.48 -0.66
N PHE A 77 -0.65 0.24 0.46
CA PHE A 77 -0.32 1.67 0.49
C PHE A 77 1.11 1.94 0.02
N VAL A 78 2.05 1.09 0.45
CA VAL A 78 3.45 1.17 0.00
C VAL A 78 3.56 0.88 -1.50
N ALA A 79 2.89 -0.17 -1.99
CA ALA A 79 2.85 -0.50 -3.42
C ALA A 79 2.26 0.65 -4.25
N ALA A 80 1.17 1.28 -3.79
CA ALA A 80 0.55 2.41 -4.45
C ALA A 80 1.51 3.62 -4.53
N GLY A 81 2.16 3.95 -3.42
CA GLY A 81 3.13 5.05 -3.39
C GLY A 81 4.34 4.81 -4.27
N ILE A 82 4.82 3.56 -4.39
CA ILE A 82 5.90 3.19 -5.30
C ILE A 82 5.45 3.33 -6.76
N CYS A 83 4.27 2.83 -7.11
CA CYS A 83 3.71 2.93 -8.46
C CYS A 83 3.51 4.40 -8.88
N VAL A 84 2.90 5.22 -8.02
CA VAL A 84 2.70 6.64 -8.28
C VAL A 84 4.04 7.37 -8.37
N SER A 85 4.99 7.07 -7.48
CA SER A 85 6.34 7.65 -7.54
C SER A 85 7.10 7.25 -8.81
N ALA A 86 6.85 6.07 -9.36
CA ALA A 86 7.38 5.71 -10.67
C ALA A 86 6.82 6.64 -11.75
N LEU A 87 5.54 7.00 -11.74
CA LEU A 87 4.88 7.82 -12.78
C LEU A 87 5.30 9.30 -12.79
N THR A 88 5.74 9.88 -11.68
CA THR A 88 6.02 11.32 -11.56
C THR A 88 7.50 11.62 -11.24
N ALA A 89 8.00 12.77 -11.70
CA ALA A 89 9.34 13.28 -11.37
C ALA A 89 9.34 14.21 -10.15
N SER A 90 8.17 14.65 -9.67
CA SER A 90 8.05 15.56 -8.54
C SER A 90 7.61 14.80 -7.30
N GLN A 91 8.44 14.81 -6.26
CA GLN A 91 8.13 14.18 -4.97
C GLN A 91 6.84 14.72 -4.36
N VAL A 92 6.57 16.02 -4.51
CA VAL A 92 5.36 16.67 -3.99
C VAL A 92 4.13 16.12 -4.70
N VAL A 93 4.15 16.09 -6.05
CA VAL A 93 3.04 15.55 -6.86
C VAL A 93 2.84 14.06 -6.58
N ALA A 94 3.92 13.29 -6.46
CA ALA A 94 3.84 11.87 -6.14
C ALA A 94 3.17 11.63 -4.79
N SER A 95 3.54 12.42 -3.77
CA SER A 95 2.99 12.29 -2.43
C SER A 95 1.52 12.71 -2.38
N ALA A 96 1.17 13.84 -3.02
CA ALA A 96 -0.21 14.31 -3.10
C ALA A 96 -1.12 13.33 -3.85
N ALA A 97 -0.66 12.80 -4.99
CA ALA A 97 -1.43 11.82 -5.78
C ALA A 97 -1.61 10.49 -5.05
N THR A 98 -0.57 10.01 -4.34
CA THR A 98 -0.70 8.80 -3.51
C THR A 98 -1.72 9.03 -2.40
N TYR A 99 -1.62 10.14 -1.67
CA TYR A 99 -2.55 10.45 -0.60
C TYR A 99 -3.99 10.60 -1.13
N GLY A 100 -4.16 11.29 -2.26
CA GLY A 100 -5.45 11.43 -2.93
C GLY A 100 -6.06 10.09 -3.33
N LEU A 101 -5.28 9.16 -3.88
CA LEU A 101 -5.74 7.80 -4.21
C LEU A 101 -6.21 7.04 -2.97
N LEU A 102 -5.45 7.12 -1.87
CA LEU A 102 -5.79 6.42 -0.63
C LEU A 102 -7.01 7.01 0.06
N VAL A 103 -7.10 8.35 0.14
CA VAL A 103 -8.27 9.04 0.68
C VAL A 103 -9.50 8.78 -0.17
N TRP A 104 -9.36 8.79 -1.49
CA TRP A 104 -10.45 8.41 -2.39
C TRP A 104 -10.92 6.98 -2.13
N SER A 105 -10.00 6.02 -1.96
CA SER A 105 -10.35 4.63 -1.64
C SER A 105 -11.10 4.47 -0.31
N TRP A 106 -10.86 5.37 0.65
CA TRP A 106 -11.57 5.40 1.92
C TRP A 106 -12.97 6.02 1.79
N LEU A 107 -13.09 7.09 1.01
CA LEU A 107 -14.34 7.83 0.81
C LEU A 107 -15.39 7.02 0.02
N LEU A 108 -14.96 5.99 -0.73
CA LEU A 108 -15.81 5.17 -1.60
C LEU A 108 -17.09 4.65 -0.93
N THR A 109 -17.02 4.27 0.34
CA THR A 109 -18.14 3.67 1.09
C THR A 109 -18.50 4.44 2.35
N TRP A 110 -17.87 5.58 2.61
CA TRP A 110 -18.15 6.38 3.81
C TRP A 110 -19.57 6.96 3.79
N ASN A 111 -20.06 7.43 2.64
CA ASN A 111 -21.43 7.98 2.55
C ASN A 111 -22.31 7.15 1.62
N GLU A 112 -22.94 6.11 2.19
CA GLU A 112 -23.85 5.23 1.45
C GLU A 112 -25.06 5.99 0.87
N ALA A 113 -25.51 7.08 1.52
CA ALA A 113 -26.62 7.90 1.03
C ALA A 113 -26.26 8.75 -0.20
N ALA A 114 -24.98 8.92 -0.52
CA ALA A 114 -24.52 9.72 -1.66
C ALA A 114 -24.45 8.94 -2.98
N ALA A 115 -24.61 7.61 -2.96
CA ALA A 115 -24.48 6.76 -4.14
C ALA A 115 -25.71 5.87 -4.32
N SER A 116 -26.08 5.58 -5.57
CA SER A 116 -27.10 4.56 -5.86
C SER A 116 -26.61 3.16 -5.43
N GLU A 117 -27.53 2.26 -5.10
CA GLU A 117 -27.24 0.87 -4.70
C GLU A 117 -26.26 0.15 -5.64
N TRP A 118 -26.42 0.33 -6.97
CA TRP A 118 -25.50 -0.23 -7.96
C TRP A 118 -24.04 0.23 -7.75
N TRP A 119 -23.82 1.54 -7.61
CA TRP A 119 -22.50 2.12 -7.39
C TRP A 119 -21.91 1.69 -6.05
N LEU A 120 -22.73 1.62 -5.00
CA LEU A 120 -22.33 1.10 -3.69
C LEU A 120 -21.77 -0.33 -3.76
N GLN A 121 -22.42 -1.21 -4.51
CA GLN A 121 -21.95 -2.59 -4.69
C GLN A 121 -20.61 -2.65 -5.43
N VAL A 122 -20.39 -1.75 -6.40
CA VAL A 122 -19.10 -1.63 -7.09
C VAL A 122 -18.02 -1.08 -6.15
N PHE A 123 -18.32 -0.02 -5.40
CA PHE A 123 -17.39 0.63 -4.48
C PHE A 123 -16.96 -0.31 -3.35
N ARG A 124 -17.89 -1.06 -2.74
CA ARG A 124 -17.57 -2.09 -1.74
C ARG A 124 -16.67 -3.19 -2.26
N ARG A 125 -16.69 -3.48 -3.57
CA ARG A 125 -15.80 -4.49 -4.16
C ARG A 125 -14.35 -4.01 -4.23
N VAL A 126 -14.13 -2.71 -4.43
CA VAL A 126 -12.81 -2.11 -4.69
C VAL A 126 -12.22 -1.41 -3.46
N SER A 127 -13.05 -1.05 -2.48
CA SER A 127 -12.63 -0.37 -1.26
C SER A 127 -11.64 -1.20 -0.44
N LEU A 128 -10.48 -0.61 -0.15
CA LEU A 128 -9.46 -1.22 0.71
C LEU A 128 -9.89 -1.22 2.18
N PHE A 129 -10.66 -0.20 2.59
CA PHE A 129 -11.11 -0.04 3.96
C PHE A 129 -12.19 -1.04 4.36
N ASP A 130 -13.11 -1.37 3.45
CA ASP A 130 -14.11 -2.43 3.72
C ASP A 130 -13.45 -3.80 3.93
N ARG A 131 -12.34 -4.07 3.21
CA ARG A 131 -11.54 -5.28 3.40
C ARG A 131 -10.86 -5.28 4.76
N PHE A 132 -10.31 -4.14 5.17
CA PHE A 132 -9.70 -3.98 6.48
C PHE A 132 -10.70 -4.12 7.63
N GLU A 133 -11.96 -3.71 7.44
CA GLU A 133 -12.99 -3.80 8.49
C GLU A 133 -13.25 -5.24 8.95
N SER A 134 -13.23 -6.22 8.02
CA SER A 134 -13.28 -7.64 8.39
C SER A 134 -12.20 -8.01 9.42
N PHE A 135 -10.96 -7.58 9.18
CA PHE A 135 -9.84 -7.84 10.09
C PHE A 135 -10.02 -7.13 11.43
N ALA A 136 -10.49 -5.88 11.42
CA ALA A 136 -10.75 -5.11 12.64
C ALA A 136 -11.82 -5.78 13.54
N ARG A 137 -12.76 -6.53 12.94
CA ARG A 137 -13.75 -7.33 13.65
C ARG A 137 -13.25 -8.72 14.06
N GLY A 138 -11.99 -9.07 13.80
CA GLY A 138 -11.43 -10.39 14.10
C GLY A 138 -11.65 -11.45 13.03
N LEU A 139 -12.18 -11.08 11.86
CA LEU A 139 -12.50 -12.02 10.77
C LEU A 139 -11.42 -11.95 9.70
N VAL A 140 -10.58 -12.99 9.62
CA VAL A 140 -9.61 -13.15 8.53
C VAL A 140 -10.25 -13.95 7.41
N ARG A 141 -10.86 -13.27 6.44
CA ARG A 141 -11.46 -13.92 5.27
C ARG A 141 -10.42 -14.04 4.16
N LEU A 142 -10.35 -15.22 3.55
CA LEU A 142 -9.43 -15.47 2.43
C LEU A 142 -9.64 -14.47 1.28
N GLY A 143 -10.90 -14.11 0.99
CA GLY A 143 -11.21 -13.12 -0.04
C GLY A 143 -10.62 -11.73 0.22
N ASP A 144 -10.56 -11.29 1.48
CA ASP A 144 -9.99 -9.99 1.84
C ASP A 144 -8.46 -10.01 1.76
N VAL A 145 -7.84 -11.13 2.17
CA VAL A 145 -6.39 -11.36 2.02
C VAL A 145 -5.99 -11.38 0.53
N VAL A 146 -6.68 -12.20 -0.28
CA VAL A 146 -6.39 -12.35 -1.71
C VAL A 146 -6.53 -11.01 -2.42
N PHE A 147 -7.61 -10.26 -2.16
CA PHE A 147 -7.80 -8.94 -2.74
C PHE A 147 -6.66 -7.97 -2.43
N LEU A 148 -6.25 -7.88 -1.15
CA LEU A 148 -5.16 -6.98 -0.75
C LEU A 148 -3.82 -7.40 -1.38
N VAL A 149 -3.56 -8.70 -1.48
CA VAL A 149 -2.34 -9.23 -2.14
C VAL A 149 -2.37 -8.94 -3.65
N GLU A 150 -3.49 -9.19 -4.33
CA GLU A 150 -3.65 -8.88 -5.75
C GLU A 150 -3.48 -7.39 -6.03
N PHE A 151 -4.04 -6.53 -5.18
CA PHE A 151 -3.87 -5.09 -5.25
C PHE A 151 -2.39 -4.69 -5.15
N CYS A 152 -1.65 -5.27 -4.20
CA CYS A 152 -0.21 -5.05 -4.08
C CYS A 152 0.54 -5.50 -5.34
N VAL A 153 0.31 -6.73 -5.79
CA VAL A 153 0.99 -7.33 -6.95
C VAL A 153 0.73 -6.52 -8.22
N LEU A 154 -0.52 -6.10 -8.45
CA LEU A 154 -0.91 -5.28 -9.59
C LEU A 154 -0.14 -3.95 -9.62
N LEU A 155 -0.07 -3.25 -8.49
CA LEU A 155 0.61 -1.95 -8.41
C LEU A 155 2.13 -2.07 -8.56
N LEU A 156 2.74 -3.11 -7.98
CA LEU A 156 4.17 -3.37 -8.17
C LEU A 156 4.48 -3.78 -9.62
N PHE A 157 3.62 -4.59 -10.24
CA PHE A 157 3.73 -4.93 -11.65
C PHE A 157 3.64 -3.69 -12.55
N LEU A 158 2.68 -2.80 -12.27
CA LEU A 158 2.55 -1.52 -12.97
C LEU A 158 3.80 -0.65 -12.79
N ALA A 159 4.37 -0.58 -11.58
CA ALA A 159 5.61 0.15 -11.33
C ALA A 159 6.78 -0.38 -12.19
N VAL A 160 6.93 -1.69 -12.30
CA VAL A 160 7.94 -2.32 -13.17
C VAL A 160 7.71 -1.97 -14.64
N LYS A 161 6.46 -2.05 -15.13
CA LYS A 161 6.15 -1.69 -16.51
C LYS A 161 6.39 -0.22 -16.82
N VAL A 162 6.11 0.67 -15.87
CA VAL A 162 6.37 2.11 -15.99
C VAL A 162 7.87 2.39 -16.10
N LEU A 163 8.72 1.64 -15.38
CA LEU A 163 10.18 1.76 -15.50
C LEU A 163 10.68 1.22 -16.84
N GLY A 164 10.27 0.01 -17.22
CA GLY A 164 10.70 -0.61 -18.48
C GLY A 164 10.27 0.17 -19.73
N ALA A 165 9.08 0.79 -19.72
CA ALA A 165 8.61 1.63 -20.83
C ALA A 165 9.48 2.88 -21.09
N ARG A 166 10.37 3.26 -20.16
CA ARG A 166 11.30 4.38 -20.36
C ARG A 166 12.45 4.05 -21.28
N GLN A 167 12.98 2.83 -21.20
CA GLN A 167 14.06 2.38 -22.06
C GLN A 167 13.71 2.54 -23.55
N TRP A 168 12.41 2.48 -23.87
CA TRP A 168 11.91 2.58 -25.24
C TRP A 168 11.69 4.03 -25.71
N ARG A 169 11.68 5.00 -24.78
CA ARG A 169 11.42 6.43 -25.09
C ARG A 169 12.68 7.26 -25.29
N GLY A 170 13.87 6.68 -25.18
CA GLY A 170 15.14 7.35 -25.46
C GLY A 170 15.35 8.66 -24.67
N ARG A 171 14.79 8.74 -23.46
CA ARG A 171 14.90 9.87 -22.53
C ARG A 171 15.28 9.36 -21.15
#